data_AF-A0A2E4LI52-F1
#
_entry.id   AF-A0A2E4LI52-F1
#
_cell.length_a   1.000
_cell.length_b   1.000
_cell.length_c   1.000
_cell.angle_alpha   90.00
_cell.angle_beta   90.00
_cell.angle_gamma   90.00
#
_symmetry.space_group_name_H-M   'P 1'
#
loop_
_entity.id
_entity.type
_entity.pdbx_description
1 polymer ?
#
loop_
_entity_poly.entity_id
_entity_poly.type
_entity_poly.pdbx_seq_one_letter_code
_entity_poly.pdbx_strand_id
1 'polypeptide(L)'
;MSITLEERQPRADMDITSVDFGETETVLTAEGHMGEYGRVYASYHLSYNSDRSGGTYTAQGRGYIDADTMASGVAMGVWRREGSLLCMDE
;
A
#
# COMPACT_ATOMS: atom_id res chain seq x y z
N MET A 1 -11.13 -24.38 -22.27
CA MET A 1 -10.20 -24.48 -21.12
C MET A 1 -10.46 -23.27 -20.23
N SER A 2 -10.67 -23.50 -18.94
CA SER A 2 -10.80 -22.44 -17.93
C SER A 2 -9.49 -22.34 -17.15
N ILE A 3 -8.99 -21.12 -16.95
CA ILE A 3 -7.93 -20.83 -15.99
C ILE A 3 -8.61 -20.53 -14.66
N THR A 4 -8.15 -21.20 -13.60
CA THR A 4 -8.52 -20.89 -12.22
C THR A 4 -7.38 -20.07 -11.62
N LEU A 5 -7.66 -18.87 -11.13
CA LEU A 5 -6.70 -18.07 -10.37
C LEU A 5 -6.89 -18.35 -8.88
N GLU A 6 -5.79 -18.68 -8.22
CA GLU A 6 -5.72 -18.76 -6.77
C GLU A 6 -5.09 -17.48 -6.23
N GLU A 7 -5.58 -17.01 -5.08
CA GLU A 7 -5.01 -15.84 -4.42
C GLU A 7 -3.56 -16.15 -4.02
N ARG A 8 -2.62 -15.29 -4.44
CA ARG A 8 -1.19 -15.52 -4.17
C ARG A 8 -0.89 -15.62 -2.67
N GLN A 9 -1.62 -14.89 -1.84
CA GLN A 9 -1.49 -14.87 -0.38
C GLN A 9 -2.75 -14.27 0.26
N PRO A 10 -3.08 -14.60 1.52
CA PRO A 10 -4.16 -13.96 2.25
C PRO A 10 -3.96 -12.44 2.36
N ARG A 11 -5.06 -11.71 2.45
CA ARG A 11 -5.04 -10.30 2.87
C ARG A 11 -4.33 -10.16 4.20
N ALA A 12 -3.52 -9.11 4.31
CA ALA A 12 -2.84 -8.73 5.54
C ALA A 12 -3.22 -7.31 5.92
N ASP A 13 -3.57 -7.14 7.19
CA ASP A 13 -3.82 -5.82 7.76
C ASP A 13 -2.48 -5.16 8.12
N MET A 14 -2.40 -3.84 7.90
CA MET A 14 -1.27 -3.01 8.28
C MET A 14 -1.76 -1.84 9.14
N ASP A 15 -0.95 -1.48 10.12
CA ASP A 15 -1.19 -0.35 11.00
C ASP A 15 -0.50 0.90 10.45
N ILE A 16 -1.27 1.99 10.30
CA ILE A 16 -0.72 3.29 9.93
C ILE A 16 0.11 3.82 11.10
N THR A 17 1.38 4.14 10.84
CA THR A 17 2.32 4.66 11.84
C THR A 17 2.50 6.17 11.77
N SER A 18 2.31 6.76 10.59
CA SER A 18 2.34 8.21 10.42
C SER A 18 1.50 8.64 9.22
N VAL A 19 1.00 9.87 9.28
CA VAL A 19 0.33 10.55 8.17
C VAL A 19 0.80 11.99 8.14
N ASP A 20 1.26 12.43 6.98
CA ASP A 20 1.63 13.80 6.67
C ASP A 20 0.72 14.33 5.55
N PHE A 21 0.02 15.44 5.84
CA PHE A 21 -0.94 16.04 4.92
C PHE A 21 -0.31 17.27 4.26
N GLY A 22 0.08 17.15 3.00
CA GLY A 22 0.53 18.25 2.16
C GLY A 22 -0.59 18.90 1.36
N GLU A 23 -0.25 19.98 0.65
CA GLU A 23 -1.20 20.65 -0.24
C GLU A 23 -1.50 19.86 -1.52
N THR A 24 -0.51 19.11 -2.01
CA THR A 24 -0.58 18.37 -3.29
C THR A 24 -0.61 16.87 -3.12
N GLU A 25 -0.12 16.35 -1.99
CA GLU A 25 -0.14 14.93 -1.68
C GLU A 25 -0.28 14.65 -0.19
N THR A 26 -0.70 13.44 0.16
CA THR A 26 -0.52 12.85 1.48
C THR A 26 0.58 11.81 1.43
N VAL A 27 1.46 11.82 2.42
CA VAL A 27 2.41 10.72 2.65
C VAL A 27 1.98 9.99 3.91
N LEU A 28 1.81 8.68 3.82
CA LEU A 28 1.56 7.85 5.00
C LEU A 28 2.51 6.66 5.04
N THR A 29 2.86 6.25 6.25
CA THR A 29 3.63 5.04 6.49
C THR A 29 2.78 4.03 7.22
N ALA A 30 2.97 2.76 6.90
CA ALA A 30 2.30 1.67 7.57
C ALA A 30 3.29 0.53 7.86
N GLU A 31 2.98 -0.26 8.87
CA GLU A 31 3.72 -1.48 9.18
C GLU A 31 2.78 -2.64 9.45
N GLY A 32 3.25 -3.86 9.27
CA GLY A 32 2.46 -5.05 9.56
C GLY A 32 3.27 -6.33 9.41
N HIS A 33 2.66 -7.47 9.69
CA HIS A 33 3.27 -8.77 9.46
C HIS A 33 2.57 -9.48 8.30
N MET A 34 3.25 -9.66 7.16
CA MET A 34 2.64 -10.19 5.92
C MET A 34 3.14 -11.61 5.61
N GLY A 35 2.67 -12.61 6.37
CA GLY A 35 2.96 -14.02 6.11
C GLY A 35 4.47 -14.30 5.95
N GLU A 36 4.85 -14.80 4.78
CA GLU A 36 6.24 -15.13 4.43
C GLU A 36 7.15 -13.90 4.29
N TYR A 37 6.60 -12.69 4.10
CA TYR A 37 7.37 -11.45 4.01
C TYR A 37 7.80 -10.90 5.37
N GLY A 38 7.42 -11.56 6.47
CA GLY A 38 7.78 -11.17 7.83
C GLY A 38 7.24 -9.78 8.19
N ARG A 39 8.07 -8.97 8.87
CA ARG A 39 7.72 -7.59 9.23
C ARG A 39 7.88 -6.69 8.01
N VAL A 40 6.79 -6.08 7.58
CA VAL A 40 6.73 -5.18 6.42
C VAL A 40 6.59 -3.73 6.88
N TYR A 41 7.33 -2.85 6.22
CA TYR A 41 7.17 -1.40 6.28
C TYR A 41 6.85 -0.88 4.89
N ALA A 42 5.83 -0.03 4.80
CA ALA A 42 5.40 0.56 3.55
C ALA A 42 5.24 2.08 3.68
N SER A 43 5.58 2.78 2.61
CA SER A 43 5.32 4.22 2.44
C SER A 43 4.43 4.41 1.23
N TYR A 44 3.38 5.21 1.37
CA TYR A 44 2.45 5.56 0.29
C TYR A 44 2.47 7.07 0.08
N HIS A 45 2.64 7.48 -1.17
CA HIS A 45 2.50 8.86 -1.61
C HIS A 45 1.22 8.96 -2.43
N LEU A 46 0.28 9.77 -1.97
CA LEU A 46 -1.07 9.90 -2.49
C LEU A 46 -1.24 11.31 -3.08
N SER A 47 -0.99 11.47 -4.37
CA SER A 47 -1.19 12.75 -5.07
C SER A 47 -2.67 13.02 -5.29
N TYR A 48 -3.12 14.26 -5.09
CA TYR A 48 -4.52 14.64 -5.28
C TYR A 48 -4.85 14.98 -6.73
N ASN A 49 -6.06 14.62 -7.16
CA ASN A 49 -6.75 15.22 -8.29
C ASN A 49 -7.36 16.59 -7.89
N SER A 50 -7.97 17.30 -8.84
CA SER A 50 -8.48 18.67 -8.62
C SER A 50 -9.59 18.78 -7.57
N ASP A 51 -10.40 17.74 -7.38
CA ASP A 51 -11.48 17.71 -6.40
C ASP A 51 -11.10 17.04 -5.07
N ARG A 52 -9.86 16.56 -4.97
CA ARG A 52 -9.28 15.86 -3.81
C ARG A 52 -10.07 14.62 -3.36
N SER A 53 -10.90 14.06 -4.22
CA SER A 53 -11.63 12.80 -3.97
C SER A 53 -10.86 11.56 -4.44
N GLY A 54 -9.72 11.76 -5.11
CA GLY A 54 -8.85 10.70 -5.57
C GLY A 54 -7.55 11.24 -6.14
N GLY A 55 -6.87 10.42 -6.93
CA GLY A 55 -5.68 10.80 -7.68
C GLY A 55 -4.80 9.59 -7.93
N THR A 56 -3.50 9.80 -8.08
CA THR A 56 -2.53 8.72 -8.29
C THR A 56 -1.79 8.41 -7.01
N TYR A 57 -1.32 7.18 -6.86
CA TYR A 57 -0.41 6.83 -5.79
C TYR A 57 0.82 6.08 -6.28
N THR A 58 1.87 6.18 -5.49
CA THR A 58 3.01 5.27 -5.53
C THR A 58 3.25 4.72 -4.13
N ALA A 59 3.61 3.45 -4.03
CA ALA A 59 4.00 2.84 -2.77
C ALA A 59 5.32 2.09 -2.90
N GLN A 60 6.07 2.07 -1.81
CA GLN A 60 7.24 1.22 -1.66
C GLN A 60 7.09 0.40 -0.39
N GLY A 61 7.33 -0.91 -0.51
CA GLY A 61 7.29 -1.85 0.60
C GLY A 61 8.63 -2.55 0.79
N ARG A 62 9.01 -2.79 2.04
CA ARG A 62 10.16 -3.63 2.43
C ARG A 62 9.71 -4.61 3.49
N GLY A 63 9.83 -5.90 3.19
CA GLY A 63 9.54 -7.01 4.10
C GLY A 63 10.82 -7.66 4.59
N TYR A 64 11.00 -7.76 5.90
CA TYR A 64 12.14 -8.38 6.54
C TYR A 64 11.74 -9.79 6.98
N ILE A 65 12.15 -10.78 6.19
CA ILE A 65 11.77 -12.20 6.34
C ILE A 65 12.55 -12.81 7.50
N ASP A 66 13.87 -12.58 7.52
CA ASP A 66 14.78 -13.01 8.57
C ASP A 66 16.00 -12.04 8.64
N ALA A 67 17.04 -12.41 9.38
CA ALA A 67 18.22 -11.58 9.59
C ALA A 67 19.01 -11.29 8.31
N ASP A 68 18.90 -12.15 7.30
CA ASP A 68 19.71 -12.12 6.08
C ASP A 68 18.86 -11.91 4.82
N THR A 69 17.54 -12.02 4.92
CA THR A 69 16.61 -12.01 3.79
C THR A 69 15.60 -10.87 3.87
N MET A 70 15.56 -10.06 2.81
CA MET A 70 14.61 -8.96 2.65
C MET A 70 13.95 -9.00 1.26
N ALA A 71 12.65 -8.71 1.21
CA ALA A 71 11.87 -8.56 0.00
C ALA A 71 11.48 -7.09 -0.23
N SER A 72 11.53 -6.66 -1.49
CA SER A 72 11.15 -5.29 -1.89
C SER A 72 10.01 -5.32 -2.89
N GLY A 73 9.02 -4.44 -2.69
CA GLY A 73 7.93 -4.21 -3.63
C GLY A 73 7.79 -2.72 -3.96
N VAL A 74 7.28 -2.46 -5.16
CA VAL A 74 6.78 -1.15 -5.58
C VAL A 74 5.38 -1.34 -6.15
N ALA A 75 4.50 -0.38 -5.88
CA ALA A 75 3.15 -0.34 -6.42
C ALA A 75 2.88 1.07 -6.96
N MET A 76 2.07 1.18 -8.00
CA MET A 76 1.59 2.46 -8.50
C MET A 76 0.21 2.28 -9.10
N GLY A 77 -0.65 3.28 -8.94
CA GLY A 77 -2.00 3.18 -9.45
C GLY A 77 -2.83 4.41 -9.15
N VAL A 78 -4.14 4.21 -9.09
CA VAL A 78 -5.11 5.26 -8.78
C VAL A 78 -5.68 4.98 -7.40
N TRP A 79 -5.88 6.03 -6.61
CA TRP A 79 -6.65 5.93 -5.38
C TRP A 79 -7.92 6.77 -5.49
N ARG A 80 -8.95 6.33 -4.80
CA ARG A 80 -10.26 7.01 -4.74
C ARG A 80 -10.86 6.88 -3.36
N ARG A 81 -11.61 7.91 -2.96
CA ARG A 81 -12.31 7.96 -1.68
C ARG A 81 -13.70 7.36 -1.82
N GLU A 82 -14.01 6.39 -0.98
CA GLU A 82 -15.35 5.81 -0.82
C GLU A 82 -15.85 6.08 0.61
N GLY A 83 -16.53 7.20 0.80
CA GLY A 83 -16.96 7.64 2.13
C GLY A 83 -15.77 7.99 3.03
N SER A 84 -15.52 7.18 4.06
CA SER A 84 -14.34 7.30 4.94
C SER A 84 -13.19 6.38 4.53
N LEU A 85 -13.38 5.54 3.51
CA LEU A 85 -12.35 4.61 3.03
C LEU A 85 -11.56 5.23 1.90
N LEU A 86 -10.28 4.88 1.85
CA LEU A 86 -9.40 5.16 0.72
C LEU A 86 -9.09 3.82 0.04
N CYS A 87 -9.54 3.68 -1.20
CA CYS A 87 -9.37 2.48 -2.00
C CYS A 87 -8.24 2.72 -3.00
N MET A 88 -7.30 1.78 -3.10
CA MET A 88 -6.19 1.80 -4.04
C MET A 88 -6.41 0.72 -5.11
N ASP A 89 -6.42 1.13 -6.37
CA ASP A 89 -6.62 0.28 -7.53
C ASP A 89 -5.29 0.24 -8.34
N GLU A 90 -4.74 -0.96 -8.56
CA GLU A 90 -3.57 -1.26 -9.42
C GLU A 90 -3.98 -1.70 -10.83
#